data_AF-A0A7W0RY44-F1
#
_entry.id   AF-A0A7W0RY44-F1
#
_cell.length_a   1.000
_cell.length_b   1.000
_cell.length_c   1.000
_cell.angle_alpha   90.00
_cell.angle_beta   90.00
_cell.angle_gamma   90.00
#
_symmetry.space_group_name_H-M   'P 1'
#
loop_
_entity.id
_entity.type
_entity.pdbx_description
1 polymer ?
#
loop_
_entity_poly.entity_id
_entity_poly.type
_entity_poly.pdbx_seq_one_letter_code
_entity_poly.pdbx_strand_id
1 'polypeptide(L)'
;MRTTVTLDPDIDARLRALARERGVPLRVVLNDALRAGIRMGGRGEDTSYVLPSRRLGARAGIDLDKALALAGEQEDEEIGRKLDLRK
;
A
#
# COMPACT_ATOMS: atom_id res chain seq x y z
N MET A 1 30.92 22.99 4.30
CA MET A 1 32.01 22.10 4.77
C MET A 1 32.73 21.52 3.56
N ARG A 2 34.05 21.33 3.63
CA ARG A 2 34.83 20.65 2.58
C ARG A 2 35.13 19.23 3.05
N THR A 3 34.64 18.26 2.29
CA THR A 3 34.77 16.83 2.57
C THR A 3 35.24 16.15 1.30
N THR A 4 36.14 15.18 1.43
CA THR A 4 36.50 14.28 0.33
C THR A 4 35.70 13.00 0.51
N VAL A 5 34.97 12.60 -0.54
CA VAL A 5 34.19 11.36 -0.57
C VAL A 5 34.66 10.53 -1.75
N THR A 6 34.86 9.24 -1.51
CA THR A 6 35.16 8.26 -2.55
C THR A 6 33.85 7.83 -3.19
N LEU A 7 33.79 7.81 -4.52
CA LEU A 7 32.62 7.41 -5.30
C LEU A 7 33.01 6.26 -6.24
N ASP A 8 32.10 5.32 -6.46
CA ASP A 8 32.26 4.31 -7.49
C ASP A 8 32.31 4.96 -8.88
N PRO A 9 33.07 4.40 -9.84
CA PRO A 9 33.27 5.04 -11.14
C PRO A 9 31.98 5.30 -11.93
N ASP A 10 30.98 4.43 -11.81
CA ASP A 10 29.69 4.57 -12.47
C ASP A 10 28.84 5.68 -11.84
N ILE A 11 28.89 5.84 -10.52
CA ILE A 11 28.19 6.90 -9.79
C ILE A 11 28.80 8.27 -10.12
N ASP A 12 30.14 8.38 -10.15
CA ASP A 12 30.80 9.63 -10.56
C ASP A 12 30.43 10.03 -11.99
N ALA A 13 30.43 9.07 -12.93
CA ALA A 13 30.03 9.30 -14.31
C ALA A 13 28.57 9.82 -14.42
N ARG A 14 27.64 9.20 -13.70
CA ARG A 14 26.22 9.60 -13.67
C ARG A 14 26.03 11.00 -13.09
N LEU A 15 26.69 11.31 -11.97
CA LEU A 15 26.59 12.62 -11.33
C LEU A 15 27.19 13.73 -12.21
N ARG A 16 28.28 13.46 -12.92
CA ARG A 16 28.87 14.40 -13.88
C ARG A 16 27.98 14.64 -15.08
N ALA A 17 27.36 13.60 -15.64
CA ALA A 17 26.40 13.74 -16.73
C ALA A 17 25.23 14.64 -16.30
N LEU A 18 24.68 14.38 -15.11
CA LEU A 18 23.57 15.15 -14.55
C LEU A 18 23.95 16.61 -14.25
N ALA A 19 25.19 16.85 -13.80
CA ALA A 19 25.71 18.19 -13.58
C ALA A 19 25.83 18.99 -14.89
N ARG A 20 26.29 18.34 -15.97
CA ARG A 20 26.37 18.95 -17.30
C ARG A 20 24.99 19.26 -17.87
N GLU A 21 24.05 18.33 -17.75
CA GLU A 21 22.66 18.50 -18.20
C GLU A 21 21.98 19.68 -17.49
N ARG A 22 22.17 19.79 -16.16
CA ARG A 22 21.56 20.85 -15.35
C ARG A 22 22.33 22.17 -15.35
N GLY A 23 23.54 22.20 -15.90
CA GLY A 23 24.41 23.39 -15.90
C GLY A 23 24.85 23.83 -14.49
N VAL A 24 24.95 22.90 -13.53
CA VAL A 24 25.32 23.20 -12.13
C VAL A 24 26.58 22.47 -11.69
N PRO A 25 27.32 22.97 -10.68
CA PRO A 25 28.51 22.29 -10.17
C PRO A 25 28.20 20.89 -9.60
N LEU A 26 29.12 19.94 -9.78
CA LEU A 26 29.01 18.55 -9.28
C LEU A 26 28.63 18.47 -7.79
N ARG A 27 29.18 19.36 -6.95
CA ARG A 27 28.86 19.42 -5.51
C ARG A 27 27.37 19.66 -5.22
N VAL A 28 26.68 20.41 -6.08
CA VAL A 28 25.25 20.72 -5.92
C VAL A 28 24.46 19.46 -6.18
N VAL A 29 24.71 18.81 -7.31
CA VAL A 29 24.08 17.54 -7.69
C VAL A 29 24.31 16.46 -6.63
N LEU A 30 25.55 16.31 -6.16
CA LEU A 30 25.91 15.35 -5.12
C LEU A 30 25.12 15.60 -3.83
N ASN A 31 25.08 16.85 -3.35
CA ASN A 31 24.35 17.18 -2.12
C ASN A 31 22.84 16.98 -2.28
N ASP A 32 22.27 17.31 -3.44
CA ASP A 32 20.85 17.12 -3.70
C ASP A 32 20.48 15.64 -3.77
N ALA A 33 21.33 14.82 -4.41
CA ALA A 33 21.19 13.38 -4.44
C ALA A 33 21.25 12.78 -3.02
N LEU A 34 22.22 13.19 -2.21
CA LEU A 34 22.37 12.74 -0.82
C LEU A 34 21.15 13.15 0.03
N ARG A 35 20.68 14.39 -0.09
CA ARG A 35 19.46 14.84 0.60
C ARG A 35 18.23 14.03 0.21
N ALA A 36 18.08 13.73 -1.08
CA ALA A 36 16.99 12.88 -1.56
C ALA A 36 17.10 11.46 -0.99
N GLY A 37 18.29 10.86 -1.03
CA GLY A 37 18.55 9.53 -0.47
C GLY A 37 18.28 9.45 1.04
N ILE A 38 18.71 10.44 1.82
CA ILE A 38 18.45 10.50 3.27
C ILE A 38 16.94 10.63 3.56
N ARG A 39 16.22 11.46 2.79
CA ARG A 39 14.75 11.58 2.94
C ARG A 39 14.02 10.28 2.60
N MET A 40 14.53 9.52 1.62
CA MET A 40 13.96 8.22 1.25
C MET A 40 14.29 7.15 2.28
N GLY A 41 15.53 7.11 2.79
CA GLY A 41 15.96 6.15 3.82
C GLY A 41 15.32 6.36 5.20
N GLY A 42 14.74 7.53 5.46
CA GLY A 42 13.92 7.78 6.65
C GLY A 42 12.48 7.27 6.54
N ARG A 43 12.02 6.92 5.34
CA ARG A 43 10.80 6.14 5.15
C ARG A 43 11.22 4.68 5.22
N GLY A 44 11.18 4.12 6.44
CA GLY A 44 11.26 2.68 6.61
C GLY A 44 10.32 2.02 5.60
N GLU A 45 10.82 0.93 4.99
CA GLU A 45 10.12 0.03 4.07
C GLU A 45 8.60 0.26 4.09
N ASP A 46 8.08 0.87 3.03
CA ASP A 46 6.69 1.30 2.87
C ASP A 46 5.79 0.12 3.22
N THR A 47 5.44 0.02 4.51
CA THR A 47 4.88 -1.21 5.03
C THR A 47 3.47 -1.17 4.55
N SER A 48 3.19 -1.98 3.52
CA SER A 48 1.88 -2.02 2.87
C SER A 48 0.82 -2.06 3.97
N TYR A 49 -0.16 -1.17 3.89
CA TYR A 49 -1.19 -1.08 4.92
C TYR A 49 -1.85 -2.44 5.13
N VAL A 50 -1.74 -2.98 6.35
CA VAL A 50 -2.38 -4.24 6.74
C VAL A 50 -3.62 -3.92 7.55
N LEU A 51 -4.81 -4.27 7.04
CA LEU A 51 -6.06 -4.18 7.77
C LEU A 51 -6.18 -5.38 8.73
N PRO A 52 -6.31 -5.18 10.06
CA PRO A 52 -6.48 -6.29 11.00
C PRO A 52 -7.80 -7.03 10.75
N SER A 53 -7.74 -8.34 10.51
CA SER A 53 -8.93 -9.18 10.39
C SER A 53 -9.59 -9.42 11.75
N ARG A 54 -10.93 -9.47 11.79
CA ARG A 54 -11.70 -9.91 12.97
C ARG A 54 -12.60 -11.08 12.60
N ARG A 55 -12.83 -11.99 13.55
CA ARG A 55 -13.80 -13.09 13.38
C ARG A 55 -15.23 -12.56 13.44
N LEU A 56 -15.98 -12.72 12.35
CA LEU A 56 -17.38 -12.30 12.25
C LEU A 56 -18.38 -13.39 12.67
N GLY A 57 -17.90 -14.56 13.11
CA GLY A 57 -18.78 -15.64 13.62
C GLY A 57 -19.55 -16.41 12.55
N ALA A 58 -19.10 -16.39 11.29
CA ALA A 58 -19.70 -17.16 10.20
C ALA A 58 -19.76 -18.66 10.53
N ARG A 59 -20.91 -19.29 10.26
CA ARG A 59 -21.07 -20.74 10.36
C ARG A 59 -20.55 -21.41 9.09
N ALA A 60 -19.92 -22.57 9.23
CA ALA A 60 -19.43 -23.33 8.09
C ALA A 60 -20.58 -23.69 7.13
N GLY A 61 -20.35 -23.51 5.82
CA GLY A 61 -21.34 -23.78 4.78
C GLY A 61 -22.36 -22.66 4.53
N ILE A 62 -22.30 -21.54 5.26
CA ILE A 62 -23.12 -20.36 4.99
C ILE A 62 -22.29 -19.31 4.27
N ASP A 63 -22.67 -19.00 3.03
CA ASP A 63 -22.08 -17.93 2.24
C ASP A 63 -22.64 -16.56 2.68
N LEU A 64 -21.86 -15.83 3.48
CA LEU A 64 -22.22 -14.49 3.94
C LEU A 64 -21.92 -13.39 2.89
N ASP A 65 -21.19 -13.69 1.81
CA ASP A 65 -20.99 -12.72 0.72
C ASP A 65 -22.30 -12.45 -0.01
N LYS A 66 -23.25 -13.39 0.08
CA LYS A 66 -24.63 -13.27 -0.43
C LYS A 66 -25.68 -13.13 0.68
N ALA A 67 -25.33 -12.50 1.80
CA ALA A 67 -26.20 -12.38 2.98
C ALA A 67 -27.60 -11.84 2.69
N LEU A 68 -27.75 -10.91 1.74
CA LEU A 68 -29.05 -10.36 1.33
C LEU A 68 -29.96 -11.41 0.68
N ALA A 69 -29.41 -12.24 -0.21
CA ALA A 69 -30.17 -13.30 -0.86
C ALA A 69 -30.58 -14.36 0.17
N LEU A 70 -29.64 -14.77 1.04
CA LEU A 70 -29.90 -15.70 2.14
C LEU A 70 -31.00 -15.19 3.08
N ALA A 71 -31.01 -13.89 3.39
CA ALA A 71 -32.05 -13.29 4.23
C ALA A 71 -33.42 -13.30 3.55
N GLY A 72 -33.47 -13.02 2.24
CA GLY A 72 -34.70 -13.09 1.45
C GLY A 72 -35.30 -14.50 1.42
N GLU A 73 -34.47 -15.53 1.19
CA GLU A 73 -34.92 -16.92 1.22
C GLU A 73 -35.52 -17.31 2.58
N GLN A 74 -34.88 -16.91 3.69
CA GLN A 74 -35.40 -17.16 5.04
C GLN A 74 -36.73 -16.43 5.31
N GLU A 75 -36.86 -15.21 4.80
CA GLU A 75 -38.10 -14.43 4.91
C GLU A 75 -39.24 -15.08 4.12
N ASP A 76 -38.98 -15.49 2.88
CA ASP A 76 -39.95 -16.19 2.03
C ASP A 76 -40.42 -17.50 2.68
N GLU A 77 -39.50 -18.29 3.25
CA GLU A 77 -39.84 -19.49 4.01
C GLU A 77 -40.76 -19.19 5.19
N GLU A 78 -40.47 -18.16 5.98
CA GLU A 78 -41.29 -17.77 7.13
C GLU A 78 -42.66 -17.21 6.73
N ILE A 79 -42.74 -16.46 5.63
CA ILE A 79 -44.01 -16.00 5.06
C ILE A 79 -44.86 -17.20 4.65
N GLY A 80 -44.29 -18.16 3.93
CA GLY A 80 -44.98 -19.39 3.55
C GLY A 80 -45.52 -20.15 4.76
N ARG A 81 -44.69 -20.34 5.80
CA ARG A 81 -45.10 -20.99 7.06
C ARG A 81 -46.27 -20.28 7.74
N LYS A 82 -46.27 -18.95 7.78
CA LYS A 82 -47.36 -18.16 8.40
C LYS A 82 -48.67 -18.29 7.62
N LEU A 83 -48.59 -18.21 6.29
CA LEU A 83 -49.74 -18.40 5.40
C LEU A 83 -50.38 -19.79 5.58
N ASP A 84 -49.56 -20.85 5.67
CA ASP A 84 -50.03 -22.22 5.93
C ASP A 84 -50.71 -22.36 7.30
N LEU A 85 -50.22 -21.63 8.31
CA LEU A 85 -50.80 -21.58 9.66
C LEU A 85 -52.02 -20.67 9.77
N ARG A 86 -52.45 -20.00 8.68
CA ARG A 86 -53.51 -18.98 8.66
C ARG A 86 -53.32 -17.90 9.76
N LYS A 87 -52.08 -17.49 10.00
CA LYS A 87 -51.72 -16.43 10.95
C LYS A 87 -51.09 -15.24 10.24
#